data_AF-A0A942FDH6-F1
#
_entry.id   AF-A0A942FDH6-F1
#
_cell.length_a   1.000
_cell.length_b   1.000
_cell.length_c   1.000
_cell.angle_alpha   90.00
_cell.angle_beta   90.00
_cell.angle_gamma   90.00
#
_symmetry.space_group_name_H-M   'P 1'
#
loop_
_entity.id
_entity.type
_entity.pdbx_description
1 polymer ?
#
loop_
_entity_poly.entity_id
_entity_poly.type
_entity_poly.pdbx_seq_one_letter_code
_entity_poly.pdbx_strand_id
1 'polypeptide(L)'
;MAPERKLELVFLWHMHQPDYRDHDSGEFRRPWVYLHAFKDYVDMAAHLERHPRVRAVVNFVPVLLDQIEDYVRQFDAGAFRDPLLRLLVRENLDDMDEAERRLVQSSCFPGNHVRMLAPYPRFERLQKLHRLLDGQGEAASRYLSGAYYADVLVWYHLVWAGETEMRRQPLLAELMAKGEGFTFADRSRLSALIGEILRGLMPRYRDLAARGQVELSATPYSHPLAPLLLDLASARESRPDLPLPQAHYYPGGRARVEAQIAAAAASHAR
;
A
#
# COMPACT_ATOMS: atom_id res chain seq x y z
N MET A 1 0.24 -32.81 -39.24
CA MET A 1 0.77 -31.92 -38.18
C MET A 1 0.16 -32.38 -36.87
N ALA A 2 0.97 -32.59 -35.81
CA ALA A 2 0.41 -32.87 -34.49
C ALA A 2 -0.48 -31.69 -34.06
N PRO A 3 -1.64 -31.93 -33.43
CA PRO A 3 -2.51 -30.84 -32.99
C PRO A 3 -1.74 -29.92 -32.05
N GLU A 4 -1.86 -28.62 -32.29
CA GLU A 4 -1.25 -27.57 -31.47
C GLU A 4 -1.69 -27.77 -30.01
N ARG A 5 -0.75 -28.16 -29.13
CA ARG A 5 -1.04 -28.34 -27.71
C ARG A 5 -1.30 -26.97 -27.09
N LYS A 6 -2.57 -26.70 -26.75
CA LYS A 6 -2.96 -25.50 -26.01
C LYS A 6 -2.68 -25.73 -24.52
N LEU A 7 -1.97 -24.77 -23.90
CA LEU A 7 -1.82 -24.68 -22.47
C LEU A 7 -2.94 -23.80 -21.91
N GLU A 8 -3.72 -24.32 -20.95
CA GLU A 8 -4.64 -23.50 -20.17
C GLU A 8 -3.87 -22.88 -19.00
N LEU A 9 -3.81 -21.54 -18.97
CA LEU A 9 -3.07 -20.78 -17.96
C LEU A 9 -4.03 -19.84 -17.24
N VAL A 10 -4.03 -19.91 -15.90
CA VAL A 10 -4.82 -19.03 -15.03
C VAL A 10 -3.86 -18.23 -14.15
N PHE A 11 -3.91 -16.91 -14.26
CA PHE A 11 -3.29 -16.01 -13.28
C PHE A 11 -4.28 -15.72 -12.17
N LEU A 12 -3.88 -15.96 -10.92
CA LEU A 12 -4.63 -15.57 -9.73
C LEU A 12 -3.82 -14.54 -8.95
N TRP A 13 -4.33 -13.33 -8.90
CA TRP A 13 -3.73 -12.22 -8.16
C TRP A 13 -4.46 -12.04 -6.84
N HIS A 14 -3.76 -12.35 -5.75
CA HIS A 14 -4.30 -12.17 -4.39
C HIS A 14 -3.81 -10.86 -3.78
N MET A 15 -4.70 -9.88 -3.69
CA MET A 15 -4.44 -8.55 -3.16
C MET A 15 -4.87 -8.50 -1.70
N HIS A 16 -3.88 -8.45 -0.82
CA HIS A 16 -4.09 -8.45 0.63
C HIS A 16 -3.17 -7.43 1.31
N GLN A 17 -3.75 -6.73 2.28
CA GLN A 17 -3.04 -6.01 3.32
C GLN A 17 -3.75 -6.27 4.65
N PRO A 18 -3.03 -6.44 5.77
CA PRO A 18 -3.61 -6.39 7.10
C PRO A 18 -4.38 -5.08 7.35
N ASP A 19 -5.21 -5.06 8.39
CA ASP A 19 -5.75 -3.78 8.86
C ASP A 19 -4.63 -2.98 9.53
N TYR A 20 -4.20 -1.90 8.88
CA TYR A 20 -3.16 -1.02 9.40
C TYR A 20 -3.72 0.10 10.28
N ARG A 21 -5.06 0.20 10.39
CA ARG A 21 -5.68 1.19 11.26
C ARG A 21 -5.55 0.75 12.71
N ASP A 22 -5.11 1.67 13.54
CA ASP A 22 -5.22 1.55 14.98
C ASP A 22 -6.70 1.45 15.38
N HIS A 23 -7.07 0.46 16.19
CA HIS A 23 -8.48 0.21 16.51
C HIS A 23 -9.13 1.31 17.36
N ASP A 24 -8.34 2.07 18.12
CA ASP A 24 -8.85 3.11 19.02
C ASP A 24 -8.90 4.47 18.30
N SER A 25 -7.78 4.89 17.70
CA SER A 25 -7.64 6.20 17.06
C SER A 25 -8.04 6.23 15.58
N GLY A 26 -8.04 5.07 14.91
CA GLY A 26 -8.18 4.98 13.45
C GLY A 26 -6.97 5.51 12.67
N GLU A 27 -5.87 5.88 13.34
CA GLU A 27 -4.64 6.29 12.68
C GLU A 27 -4.00 5.13 11.92
N PHE A 28 -3.50 5.36 10.69
CA PHE A 28 -2.81 4.33 9.92
C PHE A 28 -1.39 4.16 10.44
N ARG A 29 -1.10 2.97 10.97
CA ARG A 29 0.22 2.60 11.51
C ARG A 29 1.27 2.34 10.44
N ARG A 30 0.83 2.10 9.20
CA ARG A 30 1.69 1.89 8.03
C ARG A 30 1.03 2.45 6.77
N PRO A 31 1.81 3.02 5.83
CA PRO A 31 1.30 3.64 4.61
C PRO A 31 1.00 2.63 3.47
N TRP A 32 1.08 1.33 3.74
CA TRP A 32 1.19 0.33 2.68
C TRP A 32 -0.05 0.22 1.80
N VAL A 33 -1.26 0.45 2.34
CA VAL A 33 -2.49 0.34 1.53
C VAL A 33 -2.51 1.37 0.40
N TYR A 34 -2.32 2.66 0.70
CA TYR A 34 -2.36 3.66 -0.37
C TYR A 34 -1.14 3.57 -1.29
N LEU A 35 0.04 3.21 -0.76
CA LEU A 35 1.24 3.06 -1.58
C LEU A 35 1.12 1.90 -2.57
N HIS A 36 0.63 0.74 -2.13
CA HIS A 36 0.37 -0.38 -3.05
C HIS A 36 -0.79 -0.08 -4.01
N ALA A 37 -1.79 0.69 -3.59
CA ALA A 37 -2.84 1.18 -4.48
C ALA A 37 -2.30 2.13 -5.56
N PHE A 38 -1.40 3.04 -5.19
CA PHE A 38 -0.73 4.00 -6.07
C PHE A 38 0.35 3.35 -6.97
N LYS A 39 0.75 2.11 -6.65
CA LYS A 39 1.78 1.37 -7.38
C LYS A 39 1.24 0.11 -8.07
N ASP A 40 1.08 -0.95 -7.30
CA ASP A 40 0.94 -2.30 -7.81
C ASP A 40 -0.49 -2.55 -8.29
N TYR A 41 -1.49 -2.14 -7.52
CA TYR A 41 -2.88 -2.39 -7.89
C TYR A 41 -3.30 -1.60 -9.13
N VAL A 42 -2.80 -0.36 -9.27
CA VAL A 42 -3.07 0.48 -10.45
C VAL A 42 -2.35 -0.05 -11.69
N ASP A 43 -1.09 -0.48 -11.57
CA ASP A 43 -0.34 -1.06 -12.69
C ASP A 43 -0.95 -2.38 -13.16
N MET A 44 -1.41 -3.22 -12.22
CA MET A 44 -2.07 -4.49 -12.56
C MET A 44 -3.35 -4.27 -13.37
N ALA A 45 -4.18 -3.28 -13.00
CA ALA A 45 -5.35 -2.90 -13.79
C ALA A 45 -4.94 -2.41 -15.18
N ALA A 46 -3.90 -1.56 -15.25
CA ALA A 46 -3.42 -0.99 -16.51
C ALA A 46 -2.88 -2.05 -17.47
N HIS A 47 -2.17 -3.06 -16.97
CA HIS A 47 -1.71 -4.19 -17.78
C HIS A 47 -2.86 -4.97 -18.40
N LEU A 48 -3.92 -5.23 -17.63
CA LEU A 48 -5.11 -5.91 -18.14
C LEU A 48 -5.83 -5.05 -19.19
N GLU A 49 -6.03 -3.76 -18.92
CA GLU A 49 -6.62 -2.83 -19.90
C GLU A 49 -5.83 -2.76 -21.21
N ARG A 50 -4.49 -2.76 -21.15
CA ARG A 50 -3.62 -2.77 -22.33
C ARG A 50 -3.69 -4.09 -23.11
N HIS A 51 -4.06 -5.19 -22.46
CA HIS A 51 -4.11 -6.52 -23.06
C HIS A 51 -5.50 -7.17 -22.92
N PRO A 52 -6.54 -6.69 -23.65
CA PRO A 52 -7.94 -7.10 -23.46
C PRO A 52 -8.23 -8.60 -23.62
N ARG A 53 -7.33 -9.35 -24.27
CA ARG A 53 -7.46 -10.81 -24.46
C ARG A 53 -6.94 -11.62 -23.27
N VAL A 54 -6.14 -11.01 -22.38
CA VAL A 54 -5.64 -11.67 -21.18
C VAL A 54 -6.73 -11.65 -20.12
N ARG A 55 -7.03 -12.83 -19.57
CA ARG A 55 -7.99 -12.99 -18.47
C ARG A 55 -7.24 -13.35 -17.19
N ALA A 56 -7.75 -12.91 -16.05
CA ALA A 56 -7.17 -13.22 -14.75
C ALA A 56 -8.25 -13.31 -13.67
N VAL A 57 -7.95 -14.04 -12.60
CA VAL A 57 -8.71 -14.01 -11.35
C VAL A 57 -8.06 -12.98 -10.44
N VAL A 58 -8.85 -12.08 -9.88
CA VAL A 58 -8.39 -11.09 -8.90
C VAL A 58 -9.17 -11.26 -7.61
N ASN A 59 -8.44 -11.39 -6.51
CA ASN A 59 -9.00 -11.45 -5.17
C ASN A 59 -8.64 -10.18 -4.42
N PHE A 60 -9.64 -9.45 -3.93
CA PHE A 60 -9.43 -8.39 -2.96
C PHE A 60 -9.93 -8.85 -1.60
N VAL A 61 -9.06 -8.83 -0.60
CA VAL A 61 -9.50 -9.10 0.77
C VAL A 61 -10.41 -7.94 1.23
N PRO A 62 -11.60 -8.20 1.82
CA PRO A 62 -12.53 -7.15 2.23
C PRO A 62 -11.91 -6.05 3.08
N VAL A 63 -11.10 -6.40 4.09
CA VAL A 63 -10.45 -5.40 4.95
C VAL A 63 -9.47 -4.49 4.19
N LEU A 64 -8.92 -4.93 3.05
CA LEU A 64 -8.13 -4.06 2.18
C LEU A 64 -9.04 -3.07 1.44
N LEU A 65 -10.18 -3.51 0.91
CA LEU A 65 -11.13 -2.63 0.23
C LEU A 65 -11.64 -1.53 1.16
N ASP A 66 -12.03 -1.89 2.38
CA ASP A 66 -12.51 -0.91 3.37
C ASP A 66 -11.45 0.15 3.70
N GLN A 67 -10.16 -0.23 3.70
CA GLN A 67 -9.06 0.70 3.91
C GLN A 67 -8.81 1.59 2.67
N ILE A 68 -8.91 1.06 1.45
CA ILE A 68 -8.79 1.86 0.21
C ILE A 68 -9.90 2.92 0.17
N GLU A 69 -11.15 2.50 0.40
CA GLU A 69 -12.29 3.42 0.47
C GLU A 69 -12.12 4.46 1.58
N ASP A 70 -11.52 4.06 2.70
CA ASP A 70 -11.21 4.99 3.78
C ASP A 70 -10.19 6.05 3.39
N TYR A 71 -9.11 5.67 2.70
CA TYR A 71 -8.18 6.64 2.13
C TYR A 71 -8.88 7.58 1.15
N VAL A 72 -9.75 7.08 0.27
CA VAL A 72 -10.51 7.93 -0.67
C VAL A 72 -11.33 8.97 0.10
N ARG A 73 -12.04 8.58 1.16
CA ARG A 73 -12.76 9.52 2.03
C ARG A 73 -11.85 10.56 2.68
N GLN A 74 -10.65 10.16 3.12
CA GLN A 74 -9.67 11.09 3.68
C GLN A 74 -9.17 12.11 2.65
N PHE A 75 -8.92 11.68 1.41
CA PHE A 75 -8.56 12.57 0.30
C PHE A 75 -9.68 13.54 -0.03
N ASP A 76 -10.93 13.08 -0.08
CA ASP A 76 -12.09 13.93 -0.35
C ASP A 76 -12.31 14.97 0.77
N ALA A 77 -12.04 14.60 2.03
CA ALA A 77 -12.14 15.49 3.18
C ALA A 77 -10.92 16.39 3.41
N GLY A 78 -9.77 16.08 2.78
CA GLY A 78 -8.48 16.73 3.07
C GLY A 78 -7.97 16.49 4.50
N ALA A 79 -8.44 15.42 5.16
CA ALA A 79 -8.15 15.13 6.56
C ALA A 79 -7.48 13.75 6.70
N PHE A 80 -6.16 13.76 6.90
CA PHE A 80 -5.33 12.55 6.85
C PHE A 80 -5.04 11.94 8.22
N ARG A 81 -5.50 10.70 8.39
CA ARG A 81 -5.14 9.78 9.47
C ARG A 81 -3.89 8.96 9.13
N ASP A 82 -3.35 9.10 7.92
CA ASP A 82 -2.01 8.59 7.62
C ASP A 82 -0.96 9.67 7.94
N PRO A 83 0.01 9.38 8.82
CA PRO A 83 1.02 10.36 9.22
C PRO A 83 1.89 10.89 8.06
N LEU A 84 2.21 10.06 7.05
CA LEU A 84 3.02 10.52 5.92
C LEU A 84 2.22 11.43 5.00
N LEU A 85 0.94 11.12 4.73
CA LEU A 85 0.07 12.01 3.97
C LEU A 85 -0.16 13.34 4.70
N ARG A 86 -0.34 13.30 6.04
CA ARG A 86 -0.47 14.50 6.88
C ARG A 86 0.76 15.41 6.76
N LEU A 87 1.97 14.83 6.80
CA LEU A 87 3.21 15.57 6.61
C LEU A 87 3.39 16.05 5.16
N LEU A 88 3.00 15.24 4.16
CA LEU A 88 3.06 15.63 2.76
C LEU A 88 2.28 16.94 2.53
N VAL A 89 1.09 17.09 3.13
CA VAL A 89 0.26 18.30 3.01
C VAL A 89 0.44 19.31 4.15
N ARG A 90 1.46 19.19 5.00
CA ARG A 90 1.73 20.22 6.01
C ARG A 90 2.38 21.44 5.35
N GLU A 91 1.86 22.64 5.58
CA GLU A 91 2.39 23.86 4.97
C GLU A 91 3.86 24.11 5.32
N ASN A 92 4.17 24.17 6.63
CA ASN A 92 5.52 24.35 7.14
C ASN A 92 6.10 23.07 7.76
N LEU A 93 7.19 22.56 7.21
CA LEU A 93 7.88 21.37 7.73
C LEU A 93 9.01 21.69 8.71
N ASP A 94 9.40 22.97 8.88
CA ASP A 94 10.35 23.34 9.92
C ASP A 94 9.79 23.10 11.34
N ASP A 95 8.46 23.12 11.47
CA ASP A 95 7.72 22.88 12.71
C ASP A 95 7.57 21.39 13.08
N MET A 96 8.18 20.48 12.31
CA MET A 96 8.13 19.05 12.61
C MET A 96 8.77 18.74 13.95
N ASP A 97 8.09 17.93 14.77
CA ASP A 97 8.66 17.43 16.01
C ASP A 97 9.63 16.26 15.77
N GLU A 98 10.28 15.78 16.84
CA GLU A 98 11.24 14.69 16.76
C GLU A 98 10.60 13.35 16.35
N ALA A 99 9.36 13.10 16.77
CA ALA A 99 8.67 11.86 16.43
C ALA A 99 8.31 11.81 14.94
N GLU A 100 7.89 12.94 14.37
CA GLU A 100 7.60 13.08 12.95
C GLU A 100 8.84 12.94 12.09
N ARG A 101 9.98 13.50 12.53
CA ARG A 101 11.27 13.33 11.83
C ARG A 101 11.70 11.86 11.83
N ARG A 102 11.63 11.18 12.97
CA ARG A 102 11.90 9.73 13.06
C ARG A 102 10.93 8.90 12.21
N LEU A 103 9.66 9.29 12.15
CA LEU A 103 8.67 8.64 11.29
C LEU A 103 9.08 8.73 9.82
N VAL A 104 9.43 9.92 9.31
CA VAL A 104 9.86 10.09 7.91
C VAL A 104 11.09 9.25 7.63
N GLN A 105 12.07 9.27 8.52
CA GLN A 105 13.31 8.50 8.37
C GLN A 105 13.06 6.99 8.31
N SER A 106 12.32 6.47 9.29
CA SER A 106 12.01 5.05 9.41
C SER A 106 11.09 4.54 8.30
N SER A 107 10.25 5.40 7.72
CA SER A 107 9.31 5.02 6.66
C SER A 107 9.88 5.19 5.26
N CYS A 108 10.69 6.23 5.02
CA CYS A 108 11.17 6.58 3.69
C CYS A 108 12.50 5.93 3.30
N PHE A 109 13.29 5.49 4.28
CA PHE A 109 14.59 4.85 4.06
C PHE A 109 14.77 3.37 4.49
N PRO A 110 13.73 2.51 4.70
CA PRO A 110 13.96 1.12 5.08
C PRO A 110 14.87 0.33 4.11
N GLY A 111 15.59 -0.67 4.65
CA GLY A 111 16.66 -1.42 3.96
C GLY A 111 16.28 -2.12 2.65
N ASN A 112 14.99 -2.39 2.39
CA ASN A 112 14.53 -2.98 1.13
C ASN A 112 14.34 -1.95 -0.02
N HIS A 113 14.40 -0.65 0.29
CA HIS A 113 14.26 0.40 -0.73
C HIS A 113 15.54 0.64 -1.54
N VAL A 114 16.68 -0.01 -1.22
CA VAL A 114 17.95 0.21 -1.95
C VAL A 114 17.78 0.06 -3.47
N ARG A 115 16.96 -0.89 -3.95
CA ARG A 115 16.64 -1.04 -5.39
C ARG A 115 15.74 0.06 -5.96
N MET A 116 14.84 0.62 -5.15
CA MET A 116 13.97 1.74 -5.53
C MET A 116 14.72 3.08 -5.49
N LEU A 117 15.74 3.19 -4.64
CA LEU A 117 16.55 4.40 -4.44
C LEU A 117 17.69 4.52 -5.46
N ALA A 118 18.35 3.41 -5.77
CA ALA A 118 19.56 3.37 -6.59
C ALA A 118 19.45 4.07 -7.97
N PRO A 119 18.30 4.06 -8.67
CA PRO A 119 18.17 4.76 -9.95
C PRO A 119 18.15 6.29 -9.85
N TYR A 120 17.95 6.85 -8.64
CA TYR A 120 17.66 8.28 -8.46
C TYR A 120 18.73 8.98 -7.62
N PRO A 121 19.76 9.58 -8.26
CA PRO A 121 20.90 10.19 -7.55
C PRO A 121 20.50 11.25 -6.52
N ARG A 122 19.40 11.97 -6.76
CA ARG A 122 18.91 13.00 -5.83
C ARG A 122 18.34 12.38 -4.55
N PHE A 123 17.55 11.32 -4.68
CA PHE A 123 17.00 10.64 -3.50
C PHE A 123 18.10 9.88 -2.73
N GLU A 124 19.05 9.28 -3.45
CA GLU A 124 20.24 8.66 -2.85
C GLU A 124 21.06 9.69 -2.04
N ARG A 125 21.21 10.92 -2.54
CA ARG A 125 21.88 12.01 -1.81
C ARG A 125 21.18 12.34 -0.49
N LEU A 126 19.85 12.40 -0.48
CA LEU A 126 19.07 12.67 0.74
C LEU A 126 19.28 11.56 1.78
N GLN A 127 19.32 10.29 1.36
CA GLN A 127 19.62 9.17 2.24
C GLN A 127 21.07 9.24 2.77
N LYS A 128 22.05 9.57 1.91
CA LYS A 128 23.45 9.74 2.33
C LYS A 128 23.59 10.83 3.39
N LEU A 129 22.92 11.97 3.21
CA LEU A 129 22.91 13.04 4.20
C LEU A 129 22.31 12.58 5.53
N HIS A 130 21.19 11.83 5.49
CA HIS A 130 20.61 11.25 6.70
C HIS A 130 21.58 10.30 7.42
N ARG A 131 22.22 9.38 6.68
CA ARG A 131 23.18 8.41 7.23
C ARG A 131 24.38 9.07 7.91
N LEU A 132 24.81 10.23 7.45
CA LEU A 132 25.90 10.98 8.10
C LEU A 132 25.51 11.44 9.52
N LEU A 133 24.23 11.71 9.74
CA LEU A 133 23.67 12.17 11.00
C LEU A 133 23.14 11.01 11.86
N ASP A 134 22.96 9.83 11.27
CA ASP A 134 22.51 8.63 11.98
C ASP A 134 23.53 8.23 13.06
N GLY A 135 23.03 7.86 14.24
CA GLY A 135 23.86 7.55 15.41
C GLY A 135 24.53 8.75 16.10
N GLN A 136 24.38 9.99 15.62
CA GLN A 136 24.91 11.21 16.27
C GLN A 136 23.96 11.82 17.32
N GLY A 137 22.89 11.10 17.68
CA GLY A 137 21.87 11.53 18.63
C GLY A 137 20.73 12.32 18.00
N GLU A 138 19.60 12.39 18.71
CA GLU A 138 18.33 12.93 18.19
C GLU A 138 18.44 14.42 17.79
N ALA A 139 19.30 15.19 18.47
CA ALA A 139 19.54 16.59 18.12
C ALA A 139 20.13 16.77 16.70
N ALA A 140 20.82 15.77 16.15
CA ALA A 140 21.43 15.86 14.83
C ALA A 140 20.38 15.98 13.71
N SER A 141 19.20 15.38 13.90
CA SER A 141 18.06 15.47 12.96
C SER A 141 17.54 16.92 12.84
N ARG A 142 17.87 17.78 13.81
CA ARG A 142 17.47 19.20 13.85
C ARG A 142 18.27 20.13 12.98
N TYR A 143 19.41 19.69 12.49
CA TYR A 143 20.15 20.41 11.47
C TYR A 143 19.57 20.23 10.05
N LEU A 144 18.63 19.29 9.88
CA LEU A 144 17.91 19.10 8.62
C LEU A 144 16.69 20.04 8.58
N SER A 145 16.61 20.85 7.54
CA SER A 145 15.52 21.81 7.35
C SER A 145 14.22 21.15 6.88
N GLY A 146 13.11 21.88 6.98
CA GLY A 146 11.83 21.49 6.40
C GLY A 146 11.91 21.24 4.89
N ALA A 147 12.78 21.96 4.16
CA ALA A 147 13.03 21.71 2.75
C ALA A 147 13.65 20.32 2.49
N TYR A 148 14.55 19.86 3.36
CA TYR A 148 15.07 18.50 3.29
C TYR A 148 13.93 17.47 3.43
N TYR A 149 13.06 17.63 4.43
CA TYR A 149 11.94 16.72 4.64
C TYR A 149 10.89 16.80 3.52
N ALA A 150 10.67 17.98 2.93
CA ALA A 150 9.82 18.13 1.74
C ALA A 150 10.35 17.26 0.59
N ASP A 151 11.66 17.32 0.34
CA ASP A 151 12.30 16.54 -0.72
C ASP A 151 12.25 15.04 -0.45
N VAL A 152 12.47 14.61 0.80
CA VAL A 152 12.34 13.19 1.17
C VAL A 152 10.91 12.69 0.97
N LEU A 153 9.91 13.44 1.43
CA LEU A 153 8.51 13.07 1.29
C LEU A 153 8.11 12.97 -0.18
N VAL A 154 8.45 13.95 -1.02
CA VAL A 154 8.10 13.87 -2.45
C VAL A 154 8.81 12.71 -3.12
N TRP A 155 10.12 12.55 -2.93
CA TRP A 155 10.86 11.45 -3.54
C TRP A 155 10.35 10.08 -3.12
N TYR A 156 10.00 9.91 -1.85
CA TYR A 156 9.41 8.67 -1.36
C TYR A 156 8.15 8.31 -2.14
N HIS A 157 7.24 9.26 -2.33
CA HIS A 157 6.03 9.02 -3.11
C HIS A 157 6.34 8.80 -4.60
N LEU A 158 7.26 9.57 -5.19
CA LEU A 158 7.64 9.40 -6.60
C LEU A 158 8.18 7.99 -6.90
N VAL A 159 9.04 7.43 -6.03
CA VAL A 159 9.56 6.07 -6.26
C VAL A 159 8.52 4.99 -6.02
N TRP A 160 7.44 5.30 -5.29
CA TRP A 160 6.30 4.43 -5.11
C TRP A 160 5.27 4.56 -6.23
N ALA A 161 5.36 5.53 -7.13
CA ALA A 161 4.41 5.63 -8.22
C ALA A 161 4.50 4.40 -9.15
N GLY A 162 3.34 3.85 -9.52
CA GLY A 162 3.26 2.78 -10.53
C GLY A 162 3.89 3.23 -11.85
N GLU A 163 4.56 2.30 -12.54
CA GLU A 163 5.26 2.55 -13.79
C GLU A 163 4.33 3.09 -14.88
N THR A 164 3.07 2.62 -14.87
CA THR A 164 2.07 3.07 -15.84
C THR A 164 1.59 4.48 -15.53
N GLU A 165 1.37 4.80 -14.26
CA GLU A 165 1.01 6.16 -13.84
C GLU A 165 2.18 7.12 -14.06
N MET A 166 3.42 6.69 -13.82
CA MET A 166 4.63 7.48 -14.12
C MET A 166 4.69 7.92 -15.59
N ARG A 167 4.31 7.04 -16.52
CA ARG A 167 4.25 7.36 -17.95
C ARG A 167 3.03 8.18 -18.34
N ARG A 168 1.91 8.04 -17.62
CA ARG A 168 0.64 8.68 -17.95
C ARG A 168 0.53 10.10 -17.40
N GLN A 169 1.08 10.35 -16.23
CA GLN A 169 0.84 11.56 -15.44
C GLN A 169 1.95 12.59 -15.65
N PRO A 170 1.69 13.71 -16.35
CA PRO A 170 2.70 14.73 -16.60
C PRO A 170 3.29 15.32 -15.32
N LEU A 171 2.49 15.41 -14.25
CA LEU A 171 2.92 15.91 -12.94
C LEU A 171 4.07 15.09 -12.35
N LEU A 172 4.03 13.75 -12.46
CA LEU A 172 5.08 12.91 -11.89
C LEU A 172 6.41 13.15 -12.61
N ALA A 173 6.37 13.24 -13.94
CA ALA A 173 7.55 13.58 -14.74
C ALA A 173 8.08 15.00 -14.44
N GLU A 174 7.18 15.98 -14.28
CA GLU A 174 7.52 17.36 -13.88
C GLU A 174 8.26 17.38 -12.54
N LEU A 175 7.71 16.69 -11.53
CA LEU A 175 8.30 16.63 -10.19
C LEU A 175 9.64 15.89 -10.20
N MET A 176 9.77 14.79 -10.95
CA MET A 176 11.06 14.11 -11.11
C MET A 176 12.12 15.00 -11.77
N ALA A 177 11.74 15.75 -12.80
CA ALA A 177 12.64 16.67 -13.49
C ALA A 177 13.06 17.82 -12.58
N LYS A 178 12.11 18.38 -11.80
CA LYS A 178 12.39 19.38 -10.77
C LYS A 178 13.38 18.84 -9.73
N GLY A 179 13.09 17.67 -9.19
CA GLY A 179 13.96 16.79 -8.41
C GLY A 179 14.45 17.26 -7.04
N GLU A 180 14.34 18.53 -6.68
CA GLU A 180 14.61 19.07 -5.33
C GLU A 180 13.93 20.44 -5.15
N GLY A 181 13.90 20.94 -3.92
CA GLY A 181 13.27 22.22 -3.59
C GLY A 181 11.75 22.19 -3.80
N PHE A 182 11.10 21.10 -3.40
CA PHE A 182 9.65 20.96 -3.55
C PHE A 182 8.90 21.88 -2.60
N THR A 183 8.01 22.69 -3.17
CA THR A 183 7.19 23.65 -2.43
C THR A 183 5.96 22.96 -1.82
N PHE A 184 5.25 23.67 -0.95
CA PHE A 184 3.94 23.22 -0.48
C PHE A 184 2.94 22.99 -1.63
N ALA A 185 2.97 23.83 -2.66
CA ALA A 185 2.13 23.67 -3.84
C ALA A 185 2.44 22.38 -4.61
N ASP A 186 3.71 22.02 -4.76
CA ASP A 186 4.13 20.77 -5.40
C ASP A 186 3.64 19.55 -4.63
N ARG A 187 3.84 19.55 -3.31
CA ARG A 187 3.40 18.47 -2.43
C ARG A 187 1.88 18.32 -2.42
N SER A 188 1.15 19.43 -2.44
CA SER A 188 -0.31 19.44 -2.53
C SER A 188 -0.81 18.87 -3.86
N ARG A 189 -0.17 19.24 -4.98
CA ARG A 189 -0.47 18.66 -6.31
C ARG A 189 -0.23 17.15 -6.33
N LEU A 190 0.88 16.69 -5.74
CA LEU A 190 1.19 15.26 -5.64
C LEU A 190 0.15 14.52 -4.80
N SER A 191 -0.21 15.06 -3.63
CA SER A 191 -1.26 14.51 -2.77
C SER A 191 -2.60 14.39 -3.50
N ALA A 192 -3.00 15.44 -4.23
CA ALA A 192 -4.23 15.44 -5.02
C ALA A 192 -4.22 14.34 -6.10
N LEU A 193 -3.09 14.15 -6.79
CA LEU A 193 -2.93 13.10 -7.79
C LEU A 193 -3.04 11.69 -7.19
N ILE A 194 -2.44 11.46 -6.01
CA ILE A 194 -2.56 10.18 -5.30
C ILE A 194 -4.05 9.90 -5.01
N GLY A 195 -4.78 10.89 -4.50
CA GLY A 195 -6.21 10.79 -4.26
C GLY A 195 -7.03 10.49 -5.52
N GLU A 196 -6.70 11.13 -6.65
CA GLU A 196 -7.33 10.87 -7.95
C GLU A 196 -7.13 9.41 -8.40
N ILE A 197 -5.90 8.90 -8.30
CA ILE A 197 -5.56 7.53 -8.70
C ILE A 197 -6.30 6.51 -7.82
N LEU A 198 -6.32 6.72 -6.49
CA LEU A 198 -7.04 5.84 -5.57
C LEU A 198 -8.54 5.83 -5.85
N ARG A 199 -9.15 7.00 -6.12
CA ARG A 199 -10.57 7.12 -6.45
C ARG A 199 -10.92 6.35 -7.73
N GLY A 200 -10.02 6.36 -8.71
CA GLY A 200 -10.19 5.64 -9.99
C GLY A 200 -9.92 4.14 -9.92
N LEU A 201 -9.30 3.62 -8.85
CA LEU A 201 -8.81 2.25 -8.81
C LEU A 201 -9.95 1.21 -8.83
N MET A 202 -10.92 1.31 -7.92
CA MET A 202 -12.02 0.35 -7.84
C MET A 202 -12.94 0.38 -9.07
N PRO A 203 -13.33 1.55 -9.63
CA PRO A 203 -14.04 1.61 -10.90
C PRO A 203 -13.36 0.83 -12.03
N ARG A 204 -12.04 0.93 -12.18
CA ARG A 204 -11.30 0.19 -13.22
C ARG A 204 -11.43 -1.32 -13.08
N TYR A 205 -11.33 -1.85 -11.86
CA TYR A 205 -11.54 -3.28 -11.61
C TYR A 205 -12.99 -3.71 -11.82
N ARG A 206 -13.97 -2.87 -11.49
CA ARG A 206 -15.39 -3.13 -11.80
C ARG A 206 -15.61 -3.22 -13.31
N ASP A 207 -15.03 -2.31 -14.10
CA ASP A 207 -15.13 -2.33 -15.57
C ASP A 207 -14.45 -3.57 -16.17
N LEU A 208 -13.28 -3.95 -15.64
CA LEU A 208 -12.56 -5.17 -16.00
C LEU A 208 -13.40 -6.43 -15.73
N ALA A 209 -14.11 -6.47 -14.61
CA ALA A 209 -14.99 -7.58 -14.26
C ALA A 209 -16.26 -7.60 -15.12
N ALA A 210 -16.90 -6.45 -15.32
CA ALA A 210 -18.13 -6.31 -16.10
C ALA A 210 -17.97 -6.78 -17.56
N ARG A 211 -16.79 -6.58 -18.16
CA ARG A 211 -16.47 -7.07 -19.51
C ARG A 211 -15.96 -8.52 -19.56
N GLY A 212 -15.97 -9.23 -18.43
CA GLY A 212 -15.53 -10.63 -18.33
C GLY A 212 -14.02 -10.85 -18.49
N GLN A 213 -13.22 -9.79 -18.32
CA GLN A 213 -11.75 -9.91 -18.39
C GLN A 213 -11.16 -10.34 -17.05
N VAL A 214 -11.76 -9.86 -15.95
CA VAL A 214 -11.42 -10.27 -14.59
C VAL A 214 -12.55 -11.08 -14.00
N GLU A 215 -12.21 -12.24 -13.44
CA GLU A 215 -13.10 -12.93 -12.51
C GLU A 215 -12.73 -12.51 -11.08
N LEU A 216 -13.73 -12.13 -10.28
CA LEU A 216 -13.51 -11.74 -8.89
C LEU A 216 -13.67 -12.97 -7.99
N SER A 217 -12.69 -13.20 -7.12
CA SER A 217 -12.80 -14.18 -6.03
C SER A 217 -12.78 -13.48 -4.68
N ALA A 218 -13.28 -14.17 -3.64
CA ALA A 218 -13.38 -13.63 -2.29
C ALA A 218 -12.60 -14.47 -1.28
N THR A 219 -12.19 -13.83 -0.19
CA THR A 219 -11.51 -14.42 0.97
C THR A 219 -12.23 -13.96 2.23
N PRO A 220 -12.21 -14.69 3.37
CA PRO A 220 -12.86 -14.23 4.59
C PRO A 220 -12.33 -12.86 5.04
N TYR A 221 -13.19 -12.08 5.71
CA TYR A 221 -13.09 -10.61 5.77
C TYR A 221 -11.72 -10.05 6.20
N SER A 222 -11.14 -10.56 7.28
CA SER A 222 -9.86 -10.11 7.83
C SER A 222 -8.69 -11.02 7.47
N HIS A 223 -8.85 -11.90 6.47
CA HIS A 223 -7.88 -12.92 6.10
C HIS A 223 -7.38 -13.78 7.30
N PRO A 224 -8.29 -14.35 8.13
CA PRO A 224 -7.90 -15.15 9.27
C PRO A 224 -7.21 -16.46 8.83
N LEU A 225 -6.30 -16.96 9.67
CA LEU A 225 -5.76 -18.32 9.55
C LEU A 225 -6.82 -19.33 9.99
N ALA A 226 -7.84 -19.53 9.16
CA ALA A 226 -9.02 -20.34 9.48
C ALA A 226 -8.69 -21.75 10.01
N PRO A 227 -7.69 -22.48 9.48
CA PRO A 227 -7.29 -23.77 10.06
C PRO A 227 -6.95 -23.67 11.54
N LEU A 228 -6.15 -22.67 11.96
CA LEU A 228 -5.77 -22.47 13.36
C LEU A 228 -6.92 -21.98 14.24
N LEU A 229 -7.93 -21.33 13.66
CA LEU A 229 -9.16 -21.01 14.39
C LEU A 229 -9.99 -22.27 14.65
N LEU A 230 -10.01 -23.23 13.72
CA LEU A 230 -10.79 -24.46 13.85
C LEU A 230 -10.07 -25.51 14.71
N ASP A 231 -8.78 -25.71 14.48
CA ASP A 231 -7.94 -26.68 15.16
C ASP A 231 -6.48 -26.21 15.23
N LEU A 232 -5.97 -25.98 16.44
CA LEU A 232 -4.59 -25.54 16.64
C LEU A 232 -3.57 -26.63 16.27
N ALA A 233 -3.98 -27.90 16.23
CA ALA A 233 -3.13 -29.00 15.78
C ALA A 233 -2.82 -28.92 14.28
N SER A 234 -3.61 -28.18 13.48
CA SER A 234 -3.35 -27.98 12.05
C SER A 234 -1.99 -27.31 11.79
N ALA A 235 -1.42 -26.59 12.78
CA ALA A 235 -0.07 -26.04 12.69
C ALA A 235 1.00 -27.11 12.41
N ARG A 236 0.75 -28.35 12.87
CA ARG A 236 1.67 -29.48 12.69
C ARG A 236 1.70 -30.04 11.28
N GLU A 237 0.70 -29.76 10.45
CA GLU A 237 0.72 -30.13 9.03
C GLU A 237 1.83 -29.39 8.28
N SER A 238 2.12 -28.15 8.67
CA SER A 238 3.24 -27.37 8.12
C SER A 238 4.54 -27.58 8.90
N ARG A 239 4.45 -27.77 10.23
CA ARG A 239 5.60 -27.96 11.12
C ARG A 239 5.34 -29.06 12.16
N PRO A 240 5.66 -30.33 11.85
CA PRO A 240 5.30 -31.48 12.68
C PRO A 240 5.70 -31.36 14.16
N ASP A 241 6.90 -30.84 14.43
CA ASP A 241 7.46 -30.74 15.79
C ASP A 241 7.10 -29.44 16.53
N LEU A 242 6.16 -28.64 15.99
CA LEU A 242 5.81 -27.36 16.61
C LEU A 242 5.19 -27.59 18.00
N PRO A 243 5.73 -26.97 19.07
CA PRO A 243 5.06 -26.96 20.36
C PRO A 243 3.75 -26.18 20.24
N LEU A 244 2.66 -26.82 20.65
CA LEU A 244 1.33 -26.22 20.61
C LEU A 244 1.00 -25.55 21.95
N PRO A 245 0.15 -24.52 21.96
CA PRO A 245 -0.39 -23.98 23.21
C PRO A 245 -1.19 -25.06 23.98
N GLN A 246 -1.38 -24.85 25.28
CA GLN A 246 -2.19 -25.75 26.11
C GLN A 246 -3.67 -25.80 25.67
N ALA A 247 -4.17 -24.73 25.05
CA ALA A 247 -5.51 -24.71 24.49
C ALA A 247 -5.56 -25.61 23.24
N HIS A 248 -6.56 -26.50 23.19
CA HIS A 248 -6.76 -27.41 22.06
C HIS A 248 -7.50 -26.76 20.89
N TYR A 249 -8.27 -25.70 21.13
CA TYR A 249 -9.05 -24.99 20.13
C TYR A 249 -9.06 -23.49 20.41
N TYR A 250 -9.28 -22.69 19.37
CA TYR A 250 -9.46 -21.25 19.52
C TYR A 250 -10.88 -20.96 20.05
N PRO A 251 -11.05 -20.15 21.12
CA PRO A 251 -12.37 -19.84 21.67
C PRO A 251 -13.34 -19.25 20.64
N GLY A 252 -14.42 -20.00 20.36
CA GLY A 252 -15.43 -19.64 19.36
C GLY A 252 -14.96 -19.76 17.89
N GLY A 253 -13.88 -20.52 17.63
CA GLY A 253 -13.21 -20.62 16.34
C GLY A 253 -14.12 -20.81 15.13
N ARG A 254 -14.99 -21.83 15.15
CA ARG A 254 -15.96 -22.10 14.07
C ARG A 254 -16.89 -20.91 13.81
N ALA A 255 -17.56 -20.41 14.85
CA ALA A 255 -18.46 -19.28 14.74
C ALA A 255 -17.74 -18.01 14.23
N ARG A 256 -16.47 -17.81 14.61
CA ARG A 256 -15.65 -16.69 14.11
C ARG A 256 -15.31 -16.85 12.63
N VAL A 257 -14.94 -18.05 12.18
CA VAL A 257 -14.68 -18.32 10.75
C VAL A 257 -15.95 -18.11 9.93
N GLU A 258 -17.09 -18.61 10.39
CA GLU A 258 -18.39 -18.43 9.73
C GLU A 258 -18.78 -16.94 9.65
N ALA A 259 -18.58 -16.19 10.74
CA ALA A 259 -18.81 -14.74 10.74
C ALA A 259 -17.90 -14.00 9.74
N GLN A 260 -16.63 -14.41 9.61
CA GLN A 260 -15.68 -13.83 8.67
C GLN A 260 -16.06 -14.10 7.21
N ILE A 261 -16.62 -15.28 6.92
CA ILE A 261 -17.14 -15.63 5.58
C ILE A 261 -18.40 -14.81 5.28
N ALA A 262 -19.34 -14.73 6.22
CA ALA A 262 -20.56 -13.94 6.06
C ALA A 262 -20.26 -12.45 5.86
N ALA A 263 -19.32 -11.89 6.65
CA ALA A 263 -18.88 -10.51 6.50
C ALA A 263 -18.21 -10.25 5.13
N ALA A 264 -17.43 -11.20 4.62
CA ALA A 264 -16.84 -11.09 3.29
C ALA A 264 -17.89 -11.08 2.18
N ALA A 265 -18.90 -11.95 2.27
CA ALA A 265 -20.00 -11.99 1.32
C ALA A 265 -20.80 -10.67 1.33
N ALA A 266 -21.09 -10.13 2.52
CA ALA A 266 -21.79 -8.85 2.67
C ALA A 266 -20.97 -7.67 2.14
N SER A 267 -19.64 -7.69 2.30
CA SER A 267 -18.73 -6.66 1.77
C SER A 267 -18.73 -6.63 0.24
N HIS A 268 -18.61 -7.80 -0.41
CA HIS A 268 -18.58 -7.90 -1.88
C HIS A 268 -19.92 -7.60 -2.57
N ALA A 269 -21.02 -7.58 -1.81
CA ALA A 269 -22.34 -7.25 -2.33
C ALA A 269 -22.58 -5.73 -2.51
N ARG A 270 -21.67 -4.88 -2.01
CA ARG A 270 -21.72 -3.40 -2.12
C ARG A 270 -20.93 -2.92 -3.34
#